data_AF-A0A6A0CZX8-F1
#
_entry.id   AF-A0A6A0CZX8-F1
#
_cell.length_a   1.000
_cell.length_b   1.000
_cell.length_c   1.000
_cell.angle_alpha   90.00
_cell.angle_beta   90.00
_cell.angle_gamma   90.00
#
_symmetry.space_group_name_H-M   'P 1'
#
loop_
_entity.id
_entity.type
_entity.pdbx_description
1 polymer ?
#
loop_
_entity_poly.entity_id
_entity_poly.type
_entity_poly.pdbx_seq_one_letter_code
_entity_poly.pdbx_strand_id
1 'polypeptide(L)'
;MTVSESKGRSAKKAQKDEIRKKIEELEQIIRYNEAMTEEIYETQEALFPIFADLVKLISRLYKEMKIEDEEIKSCIGRLKDTFMDENENILKKYFKDNDDFNIA
;
A
#
# COMPACT_ATOMS: atom_id res chain seq x y z
N MET A 1 -4.73 60.67 3.34
CA MET A 1 -5.09 59.24 3.21
C MET A 1 -6.46 59.05 3.82
N THR A 2 -7.44 58.65 3.02
CA THR A 2 -8.83 58.49 3.46
C THR A 2 -9.03 57.12 4.13
N VAL A 3 -9.93 57.06 5.11
CA VAL A 3 -10.26 55.87 5.92
C VAL A 3 -10.73 54.67 5.06
N SER A 4 -11.16 54.91 3.83
CA SER A 4 -11.54 53.90 2.85
C SER A 4 -10.34 53.13 2.27
N GLU A 5 -9.18 53.76 2.06
CA GLU A 5 -7.98 53.11 1.54
C GLU A 5 -7.31 52.19 2.56
N SER A 6 -7.39 52.52 3.86
CA SER A 6 -6.83 51.71 4.95
C SER A 6 -7.64 50.43 5.19
N LYS A 7 -8.98 50.50 5.12
CA LYS A 7 -9.86 49.32 5.23
C LYS A 7 -9.65 48.31 4.09
N GLY A 8 -9.46 48.79 2.85
CA GLY A 8 -9.19 47.92 1.70
C GLY A 8 -7.83 47.19 1.77
N ARG A 9 -6.78 47.83 2.32
CA ARG A 9 -5.48 47.17 2.56
C ARG A 9 -5.53 46.14 3.69
N SER A 10 -6.28 46.42 4.76
CA SER A 10 -6.51 45.49 5.87
C SER A 10 -7.21 44.21 5.42
N ALA A 11 -8.27 44.34 4.60
CA ALA A 11 -9.02 43.19 4.10
C ALA A 11 -8.19 42.28 3.16
N LYS A 12 -7.38 42.88 2.26
CA LYS A 12 -6.47 42.12 1.39
C LYS A 12 -5.38 41.38 2.16
N LYS A 13 -4.87 41.99 3.24
CA LYS A 13 -3.89 41.33 4.13
C LYS A 13 -4.52 40.15 4.88
N ALA A 14 -5.72 40.34 5.44
CA ALA A 14 -6.46 39.27 6.12
C ALA A 14 -6.76 38.08 5.19
N GLN A 15 -7.17 38.34 3.95
CA GLN A 15 -7.40 37.31 2.95
C GLN A 15 -6.11 36.55 2.59
N LYS A 16 -4.98 37.26 2.45
CA LYS A 16 -3.68 36.63 2.19
C LYS A 16 -3.24 35.75 3.36
N ASP A 17 -3.45 36.20 4.59
CA ASP A 17 -3.11 35.44 5.79
C ASP A 17 -4.00 34.20 5.95
N GLU A 18 -5.28 34.28 5.56
CA GLU A 18 -6.20 33.13 5.53
C GLU A 18 -5.79 32.09 4.47
N ILE A 19 -5.45 32.53 3.26
CA ILE A 19 -4.94 31.65 2.20
C ILE A 19 -3.65 30.97 2.65
N ARG A 20 -2.74 31.71 3.29
CA ARG A 20 -1.49 31.15 3.80
C ARG A 20 -1.75 30.07 4.85
N LYS A 21 -2.66 30.30 5.80
CA LYS A 21 -3.05 29.29 6.80
C LYS A 21 -3.62 28.04 6.14
N LYS A 22 -4.51 28.19 5.15
CA LYS A 22 -5.06 27.06 4.39
C LYS A 22 -3.98 26.27 3.65
N ILE A 23 -2.98 26.94 3.10
CA ILE A 23 -1.83 26.26 2.46
C ILE A 23 -1.03 25.49 3.51
N GLU A 24 -0.73 26.09 4.65
CA GLU A 24 0.01 25.43 5.75
C GLU A 24 -0.76 24.20 6.30
N GLU A 25 -2.08 24.30 6.42
CA GLU A 25 -2.96 23.17 6.80
C GLU A 25 -2.93 22.06 5.75
N LEU A 26 -3.04 22.39 4.46
CA LEU A 26 -2.98 21.41 3.37
C LEU A 26 -1.61 20.71 3.32
N GLU A 27 -0.51 21.44 3.50
CA GLU A 27 0.83 20.84 3.57
C GLU A 27 0.98 19.88 4.74
N GLN A 28 0.39 20.19 5.90
CA GLN A 28 0.39 19.27 7.05
C GLN A 28 -0.40 17.99 6.75
N ILE A 29 -1.58 18.11 6.11
CA ILE A 29 -2.39 16.97 5.71
C ILE A 29 -1.63 16.08 4.71
N ILE A 30 -0.96 16.69 3.72
CA ILE A 30 -0.17 15.95 2.74
C ILE A 30 0.96 15.18 3.43
N ARG A 31 1.74 15.83 4.30
CA ARG A 31 2.82 15.17 5.05
C ARG A 31 2.32 14.02 5.92
N TYR A 32 1.16 14.19 6.57
CA TYR A 32 0.54 13.13 7.35
C TYR A 32 0.14 11.93 6.46
N ASN A 33 -0.48 12.21 5.32
CA ASN A 33 -0.89 11.17 4.37
C ASN A 33 0.30 10.44 3.77
N GLU A 34 1.41 11.15 3.50
CA GLU A 34 2.66 10.54 3.05
C GLU A 34 3.21 9.56 4.10
N ALA A 35 3.35 10.00 5.35
CA ALA A 35 3.83 9.14 6.44
C ALA A 35 2.93 7.93 6.68
N MET A 36 1.60 8.12 6.66
CA MET A 36 0.65 7.03 6.82
C MET A 36 0.71 6.04 5.64
N THR A 37 0.94 6.54 4.43
CA THR A 37 1.08 5.71 3.23
C THR A 37 2.35 4.86 3.30
N GLU A 38 3.46 5.46 3.73
CA GLU A 38 4.72 4.76 3.97
C GLU A 38 4.57 3.65 5.01
N GLU A 39 3.94 3.94 6.15
CA GLU A 39 3.66 2.95 7.20
C GLU A 39 2.79 1.78 6.70
N ILE A 40 1.79 2.07 5.86
CA ILE A 40 0.96 1.03 5.23
C ILE A 40 1.82 0.13 4.32
N TYR A 41 2.68 0.72 3.50
CA TYR A 41 3.56 -0.05 2.61
C TYR A 41 4.55 -0.91 3.39
N GLU A 42 5.21 -0.36 4.42
CA GLU A 42 6.12 -1.12 5.29
C GLU A 42 5.39 -2.27 5.99
N THR A 43 4.17 -2.03 6.47
CA THR A 43 3.35 -3.05 7.12
C THR A 43 2.96 -4.15 6.13
N GLN A 44 2.54 -3.79 4.91
CA GLN A 44 2.22 -4.76 3.86
C GLN A 44 3.44 -5.60 3.49
N GLU A 45 4.61 -4.96 3.38
CA GLU A 45 5.88 -5.63 3.10
C GLU A 45 6.23 -6.64 4.20
N ALA A 46 6.08 -6.25 5.47
CA ALA A 46 6.34 -7.12 6.62
C ALA A 46 5.35 -8.30 6.74
N LEU A 47 4.09 -8.13 6.32
CA LEU A 47 3.06 -9.16 6.39
C LEU A 47 3.10 -10.14 5.20
N PHE A 48 3.69 -9.73 4.08
CA PHE A 48 3.73 -10.55 2.87
C PHE A 48 4.36 -11.96 3.06
N PRO A 49 5.48 -12.13 3.79
CA PRO A 49 6.03 -13.44 4.09
C PRO A 49 5.05 -14.36 4.84
N ILE A 50 4.34 -13.82 5.83
CA ILE A 50 3.35 -14.57 6.61
C ILE A 50 2.20 -15.03 5.72
N PHE A 51 1.72 -14.14 4.86
CA PHE A 51 0.70 -14.45 3.87
C PHE A 51 1.17 -15.58 2.92
N ALA A 52 2.38 -15.49 2.39
CA ALA A 52 2.92 -16.48 1.48
C ALA A 52 3.10 -17.86 2.16
N ASP A 53 3.54 -17.89 3.42
CA ASP A 53 3.64 -19.12 4.21
C ASP A 53 2.26 -19.75 4.46
N LEU A 54 1.23 -18.95 4.72
CA LEU A 54 -0.14 -19.44 4.87
C LEU A 54 -0.66 -20.08 3.57
N VAL A 55 -0.43 -19.45 2.42
CA VAL A 55 -0.81 -20.01 1.11
C VAL A 55 -0.10 -21.35 0.87
N LYS A 56 1.20 -21.43 1.16
CA LYS A 56 1.97 -22.69 1.08
C LYS A 56 1.39 -23.77 1.98
N LEU A 57 1.05 -23.44 3.23
CA LEU A 57 0.48 -24.38 4.19
C LEU A 57 -0.87 -24.93 3.71
N ILE A 58 -1.76 -24.04 3.26
CA ILE A 58 -3.07 -24.44 2.71
C ILE A 58 -2.87 -25.37 1.50
N SER A 59 -1.98 -24.99 0.57
CA SER A 59 -1.68 -25.84 -0.59
C SER A 59 -1.19 -27.24 -0.19
N ARG A 60 -0.32 -27.35 0.83
CA ARG A 60 0.16 -28.64 1.35
C ARG A 60 -0.97 -29.47 1.95
N LEU A 61 -1.83 -28.87 2.77
CA LEU A 61 -2.96 -29.58 3.39
C LEU A 61 -3.91 -30.16 2.35
N TYR A 62 -4.26 -29.39 1.31
CA TYR A 62 -5.14 -29.86 0.25
C TYR A 62 -4.55 -31.05 -0.51
N LYS A 63 -3.24 -31.03 -0.78
CA LYS A 63 -2.53 -32.16 -1.40
C LYS A 63 -2.52 -33.38 -0.50
N GLU A 64 -2.20 -33.23 0.78
CA GLU A 64 -2.15 -34.34 1.75
C GLU A 64 -3.53 -35.00 1.95
N MET A 65 -4.57 -34.18 1.98
CA MET A 65 -5.96 -34.65 2.14
C MET A 65 -6.57 -35.18 0.83
N LYS A 66 -5.85 -35.10 -0.31
CA LYS A 66 -6.34 -35.45 -1.65
C LYS A 66 -7.65 -34.75 -2.00
N ILE A 67 -7.79 -33.48 -1.60
CA ILE A 67 -8.96 -32.66 -1.92
C ILE A 67 -8.76 -32.09 -3.32
N GLU A 68 -9.62 -32.50 -4.25
CA GLU A 68 -9.71 -31.90 -5.58
C GLU A 68 -10.73 -30.75 -5.54
N ASP A 69 -10.23 -29.55 -5.28
CA ASP A 69 -11.01 -28.30 -5.32
C ASP A 69 -10.47 -27.39 -6.43
N GLU A 70 -11.19 -27.36 -7.55
CA GLU A 70 -10.81 -26.59 -8.74
C GLU A 70 -10.92 -25.07 -8.52
N GLU A 71 -11.81 -24.62 -7.63
CA GLU A 71 -11.92 -23.19 -7.30
C GLU A 71 -10.70 -22.73 -6.51
N ILE A 72 -10.22 -23.54 -5.57
CA ILE A 72 -9.03 -23.25 -4.79
C ILE A 72 -7.77 -23.35 -5.63
N LYS A 73 -7.65 -24.35 -6.52
CA LYS A 73 -6.55 -24.40 -7.49
C LYS A 73 -6.51 -23.16 -8.37
N SER A 74 -7.66 -22.71 -8.88
CA SER A 74 -7.78 -21.47 -9.65
C SER A 74 -7.43 -20.23 -8.83
N CYS A 75 -7.83 -20.18 -7.55
CA CYS A 75 -7.47 -19.09 -6.64
C CYS A 75 -5.96 -19.03 -6.40
N ILE A 76 -5.34 -20.16 -6.06
CA ILE A 76 -3.89 -20.27 -5.83
C ILE A 76 -3.12 -19.96 -7.11
N GLY A 77 -3.59 -20.42 -8.27
CA GLY A 77 -3.01 -20.11 -9.57
C GLY A 77 -2.98 -18.61 -9.85
N ARG A 78 -4.11 -17.91 -9.65
CA ARG A 78 -4.16 -16.44 -9.80
C ARG A 78 -3.25 -15.70 -8.83
N LEU A 79 -3.13 -16.17 -7.58
CA LEU A 79 -2.19 -15.59 -6.62
C LEU A 79 -0.75 -15.80 -7.08
N LYS A 80 -0.42 -17.00 -7.58
CA LYS A 80 0.89 -17.31 -8.15
C LYS A 80 1.21 -16.37 -9.31
N ASP A 81 0.31 -16.23 -10.27
CA ASP A 81 0.49 -15.35 -11.43
C ASP A 81 0.69 -13.88 -10.99
N THR A 82 -0.10 -13.42 -10.01
CA THR A 82 -0.02 -12.04 -9.48
C THR A 82 1.31 -11.76 -8.78
N PHE A 83 1.92 -12.75 -8.11
CA PHE A 83 3.13 -12.55 -7.30
C PHE A 83 4.42 -13.11 -7.94
N MET A 84 4.33 -13.89 -9.02
CA MET A 84 5.47 -14.48 -9.76
C MET A 84 5.73 -13.83 -11.12
N ASP A 85 4.90 -12.88 -11.58
CA ASP A 85 5.05 -12.25 -12.90
C ASP A 85 6.45 -11.61 -13.10
N GLU A 86 6.97 -11.74 -14.32
CA GLU A 86 8.40 -11.86 -14.64
C GLU A 86 9.25 -10.59 -14.43
N ASN A 87 8.64 -9.43 -14.18
CA ASN A 87 9.35 -8.14 -14.05
C ASN A 87 9.70 -7.77 -12.61
N GLU A 88 8.99 -8.30 -11.62
CA GLU A 88 9.28 -8.10 -10.20
C GLU A 88 8.87 -9.37 -9.47
N ASN A 89 9.79 -10.32 -9.41
CA ASN A 89 9.55 -11.57 -8.70
C ASN A 89 9.64 -11.27 -7.19
N ILE A 90 8.58 -10.64 -6.65
CA ILE A 90 8.46 -10.24 -5.24
C ILE A 90 8.74 -11.46 -4.35
N LEU A 91 8.27 -12.63 -4.76
CA LEU A 91 8.53 -13.90 -4.09
C LEU A 91 10.04 -14.25 -4.02
N LYS A 92 10.87 -13.91 -5.02
CA LYS A 92 12.34 -14.09 -4.91
C LYS A 92 13.00 -13.20 -3.85
N LYS A 93 12.42 -12.05 -3.50
CA LYS A 93 12.94 -11.21 -2.41
C LYS A 93 12.74 -11.89 -1.05
N TYR A 94 11.72 -12.73 -0.92
CA TYR A 94 11.35 -13.36 0.35
C TYR A 94 11.71 -14.85 0.45
N PHE A 95 11.83 -15.54 -0.68
CA PHE A 95 12.19 -16.94 -0.74
C PHE A 95 13.60 -17.10 -1.30
N LYS A 96 14.49 -17.73 -0.50
CA LYS A 96 15.80 -18.15 -0.98
C LYS A 96 15.63 -19.12 -2.15
N ASP A 97 16.56 -19.14 -3.09
CA ASP A 97 16.54 -19.90 -4.37
C ASP A 97 16.19 -21.41 -4.28
N ASN A 98 16.08 -21.99 -3.08
CA ASN A 98 15.71 -23.39 -2.83
C ASN A 98 14.27 -23.59 -2.33
N ASP A 99 13.50 -22.54 -2.10
CA ASP A 99 12.11 -22.65 -1.64
C ASP A 99 11.20 -22.78 -2.87
N ASP A 100 11.20 -24.00 -3.40
CA ASP A 100 10.49 -24.36 -4.61
C ASP A 100 8.98 -24.12 -4.39
N PHE A 101 8.47 -23.00 -4.93
CA PHE A 101 7.03 -22.68 -4.99
C PHE A 101 6.33 -23.55 -6.05
N ASN A 102 6.77 -24.81 -6.17
CA ASN A 102 6.19 -25.82 -7.05
C ASN A 102 4.90 -26.34 -6.41
N ILE A 103 3.86 -25.55 -6.62
CA ILE A 103 2.49 -25.98 -6.45
C ILE A 103 2.13 -26.83 -7.68
N ALA A 104 2.07 -28.15 -7.49
CA ALA A 104 1.38 -29.12 -8.35
C ALA A 104 -0.06 -28.71 -8.66
#